data_AF-A0AA90B272-F1
#
_entry.id   AF-A0AA90B272-F1
#
_cell.length_a   1.000
_cell.length_b   1.000
_cell.length_c   1.000
_cell.angle_alpha   90.00
_cell.angle_beta   90.00
_cell.angle_gamma   90.00
#
_symmetry.space_group_name_H-M   'P 1'
#
loop_
_entity.id
_entity.type
_entity.pdbx_description
1 polymer ?
#
loop_
_entity_poly.entity_id
_entity_poly.type
_entity_poly.pdbx_seq_one_letter_code
_entity_poly.pdbx_strand_id
1 'polypeptide(L)'
;MKRLAGLSALALIISSTSGCGWIWGPEGYFRDRGSDYLEAQQTAPMKLPSDVNVAKRLDPLLPIPRNVADDTFKGEYEVPRPQPLSAVADASDYSLQKSGDTRWVMAQRPPAEVWPVAVQFFQDNGFRIDEQRPQTGEFTTAWQHTSELSASMAKRLQAGGVANDSEARIRVRIEPGVQRNTSEVYVVSAERPAGSTANVDFTPRSVNTGVDAALVDEMLASMSRISEKGGSVSLLAAGSFDTPSRVSLSEDGSGNVVLNLGEDLDRAWSSVGRALEHGEWRVEDINRSLGLYYINLAEKAEKKDDEPGFFSKLFGSKPTKEEIETRAERYQVRLSKVGDSVQVTVEKNINTVAPADVARKVLGVIQDNLG
;
A
#
# COMPACT_ATOMS: atom_id res chain seq x y z
N MET A 1 -69.58 25.05 26.88
CA MET A 1 -68.25 25.50 27.38
C MET A 1 -67.17 24.42 27.31
N LYS A 2 -67.44 23.13 27.61
CA LYS A 2 -66.41 22.05 27.57
C LYS A 2 -65.75 21.79 26.19
N ARG A 3 -66.47 22.01 25.09
CA ARG A 3 -65.92 21.83 23.71
C ARG A 3 -64.97 22.96 23.27
N LEU A 4 -65.15 24.18 23.78
CA LEU A 4 -64.29 25.32 23.46
C LEU A 4 -62.95 25.23 24.20
N ALA A 5 -62.96 24.79 25.45
CA ALA A 5 -61.74 24.56 26.22
C ALA A 5 -60.83 23.46 25.61
N GLY A 6 -61.43 22.40 25.05
CA GLY A 6 -60.67 21.36 24.35
C GLY A 6 -60.01 21.84 23.06
N LEU A 7 -60.69 22.71 22.29
CA LEU A 7 -60.12 23.30 21.07
C LEU A 7 -58.98 24.29 21.39
N SER A 8 -59.12 25.07 22.47
CA SER A 8 -58.05 25.98 22.93
C SER A 8 -56.81 25.23 23.42
N ALA A 9 -56.99 24.11 24.14
CA ALA A 9 -55.89 23.27 24.58
C ALA A 9 -55.17 22.59 23.40
N LEU A 10 -55.93 22.12 22.40
CA LEU A 10 -55.36 21.53 21.19
C LEU A 10 -54.53 22.56 20.39
N ALA A 11 -55.02 23.81 20.27
CA ALA A 11 -54.30 24.88 19.59
C ALA A 11 -52.97 25.26 20.29
N LEU A 12 -52.96 25.25 21.63
CA LEU A 12 -51.75 25.49 22.44
C LEU A 12 -50.71 24.37 22.32
N ILE A 13 -51.15 23.12 22.15
CA ILE A 13 -50.26 21.97 21.94
C ILE A 13 -49.68 21.98 20.53
N ILE A 14 -50.46 22.36 19.51
CA ILE A 14 -49.97 22.47 18.12
C ILE A 14 -48.95 23.61 17.97
N SER A 15 -49.14 24.74 18.66
CA SER A 15 -48.17 25.85 18.61
C SER A 15 -46.86 25.55 19.35
N SER A 16 -46.91 24.75 20.40
CA SER A 16 -45.71 24.35 21.18
C SER A 16 -44.95 23.15 20.59
N THR A 17 -45.56 22.41 19.65
CA THR A 17 -44.92 21.31 18.90
C THR A 17 -44.42 21.71 17.52
N SER A 18 -44.60 22.97 17.13
CA SER A 18 -43.92 23.58 15.98
C SER A 18 -42.44 23.74 16.31
N GLY A 19 -41.71 22.62 16.21
CA GLY A 19 -40.37 22.42 16.74
C GLY A 19 -39.30 23.32 16.11
N CYS A 20 -38.08 23.19 16.64
CA CYS A 20 -36.89 23.97 16.32
C CYS A 20 -36.39 23.90 14.85
N GLY A 21 -37.24 23.57 13.88
CA GLY A 21 -36.91 23.52 12.45
C GLY A 21 -36.47 24.87 11.87
N TRP A 22 -36.80 25.99 12.52
CA TRP A 22 -36.22 27.30 12.19
C TRP A 22 -34.73 27.40 12.53
N ILE A 23 -34.28 26.67 13.56
CA ILE A 23 -32.88 26.68 14.00
C ILE A 23 -32.08 25.61 13.27
N TRP A 24 -32.64 24.40 13.13
CA TRP A 24 -31.94 23.18 12.66
C TRP A 24 -32.65 22.48 11.49
N GLY A 25 -33.21 23.24 10.56
CA GLY A 25 -33.83 22.73 9.33
C GLY A 25 -33.00 23.03 8.08
N PRO A 26 -33.40 22.49 6.90
CA PRO A 26 -32.72 22.75 5.62
C PRO A 26 -32.74 24.22 5.20
N GLU A 27 -33.64 25.03 5.77
CA GLU A 27 -33.69 26.50 5.59
C GLU A 27 -33.46 27.25 6.91
N GLY A 28 -32.96 26.54 7.93
CA GLY A 28 -32.71 27.08 9.26
C GLY A 28 -31.42 27.89 9.33
N TYR A 29 -31.27 28.65 10.42
CA TYR A 29 -30.07 29.47 10.64
C TYR A 29 -28.77 28.64 10.67
N PHE A 30 -28.83 27.42 11.20
CA PHE A 30 -27.72 26.45 11.21
C PHE A 30 -28.01 25.26 10.26
N ARG A 31 -28.43 25.55 9.02
CA ARG A 31 -28.59 24.51 7.99
C ARG A 31 -27.24 23.96 7.55
N ASP A 32 -27.25 22.71 7.09
CA ASP A 32 -26.11 22.12 6.38
C ASP A 32 -25.87 22.88 5.08
N ARG A 33 -24.61 23.28 4.85
CA ARG A 33 -24.15 23.98 3.64
C ARG A 33 -23.23 23.12 2.78
N GLY A 34 -23.11 21.84 3.11
CA GLY A 34 -22.24 20.89 2.41
C GLY A 34 -22.51 20.84 0.91
N SER A 35 -23.74 21.10 0.47
CA SER A 35 -24.16 21.07 -0.94
C SER A 35 -24.27 22.45 -1.60
N ASP A 36 -24.04 23.55 -0.88
CA ASP A 36 -24.21 24.92 -1.41
C ASP A 36 -23.30 25.20 -2.62
N TYR A 37 -22.17 24.51 -2.73
CA TYR A 37 -21.26 24.65 -3.87
C TYR A 37 -21.88 24.19 -5.20
N LEU A 38 -22.91 23.35 -5.18
CA LEU A 38 -23.63 22.91 -6.39
C LEU A 38 -24.48 24.03 -7.01
N GLU A 39 -24.84 25.04 -6.21
CA GLU A 39 -25.59 26.22 -6.66
C GLU A 39 -24.67 27.34 -7.17
N ALA A 40 -23.34 27.17 -7.07
CA ALA A 40 -22.37 28.16 -7.49
C ALA A 40 -22.47 28.43 -9.00
N GLN A 41 -22.67 29.69 -9.37
CA GLN A 41 -22.74 30.10 -10.77
C GLN A 41 -21.35 30.47 -11.30
N GLN A 42 -21.00 29.92 -12.46
CA GLN A 42 -19.77 30.30 -13.15
C GLN A 42 -19.92 31.71 -13.74
N THR A 43 -18.98 32.60 -13.40
CA THR A 43 -18.92 33.95 -13.99
C THR A 43 -17.98 33.98 -15.20
N ALA A 44 -18.25 34.92 -16.12
CA ALA A 44 -17.43 35.09 -17.29
C ALA A 44 -16.01 35.59 -16.92
N PRO A 45 -14.96 35.16 -17.64
CA PRO A 45 -13.61 35.68 -17.43
C PRO A 45 -13.53 37.19 -17.59
N MET A 46 -12.69 37.84 -16.77
CA MET A 46 -12.42 39.28 -16.85
C MET A 46 -11.87 39.65 -18.23
N LYS A 47 -12.41 40.70 -18.85
CA LYS A 47 -11.93 41.26 -20.12
C LYS A 47 -11.16 42.54 -19.85
N LEU A 48 -9.96 42.65 -20.44
CA LEU A 48 -9.18 43.88 -20.38
C LEU A 48 -9.71 44.90 -21.40
N PRO A 49 -9.74 46.20 -21.04
CA PRO A 49 -9.95 47.29 -21.98
C PRO A 49 -8.90 47.32 -23.10
N SER A 50 -9.27 47.79 -24.29
CA SER A 50 -8.42 47.74 -25.49
C SER A 50 -7.16 48.61 -25.44
N ASP A 51 -7.09 49.55 -24.50
CA ASP A 51 -5.96 50.44 -24.24
C ASP A 51 -4.94 49.86 -23.24
N VAL A 52 -5.26 48.74 -22.59
CA VAL A 52 -4.40 48.11 -21.58
C VAL A 52 -3.67 46.90 -22.17
N ASN A 53 -2.43 47.11 -22.59
CA ASN A 53 -1.53 46.03 -23.02
C ASN A 53 -0.70 45.52 -21.84
N VAL A 54 -1.08 44.37 -21.27
CA VAL A 54 -0.31 43.71 -20.21
C VAL A 54 0.74 42.80 -20.86
N ALA A 55 2.03 43.03 -20.56
CA ALA A 55 3.14 42.23 -21.11
C ALA A 55 3.18 40.76 -20.65
N LYS A 56 2.40 40.42 -19.61
CA LYS A 56 2.27 39.06 -19.07
C LYS A 56 0.83 38.58 -19.23
N ARG A 57 0.68 37.32 -19.63
CA ARG A 57 -0.61 36.62 -19.69
C ARG A 57 -1.23 36.57 -18.29
N LEU A 58 -2.49 36.96 -18.16
CA LEU A 58 -3.26 36.80 -16.93
C LEU A 58 -3.79 35.37 -16.89
N ASP A 59 -3.01 34.46 -16.33
CA ASP A 59 -3.44 33.10 -16.08
C ASP A 59 -4.07 32.99 -14.68
N PRO A 60 -5.18 32.25 -14.50
CA PRO A 60 -5.75 32.01 -13.18
C PRO A 60 -4.73 31.29 -12.29
N LEU A 61 -4.57 31.76 -11.05
CA LEU A 61 -3.72 31.08 -10.05
C LEU A 61 -4.24 29.68 -9.69
N LEU A 62 -5.54 29.44 -9.88
CA LEU A 62 -6.23 28.18 -9.59
C LEU A 62 -7.00 27.71 -10.84
N PRO A 63 -6.31 27.18 -11.87
CA PRO A 63 -6.96 26.70 -13.08
C PRO A 63 -7.72 25.40 -12.80
N ILE A 64 -9.02 25.38 -13.12
CA ILE A 64 -9.84 24.16 -13.05
C ILE A 64 -9.49 23.27 -14.27
N PRO A 65 -9.08 22.00 -14.09
CA PRO A 65 -8.81 21.09 -15.20
C PRO A 65 -10.05 20.90 -16.08
N ARG A 66 -9.88 20.92 -17.41
CA ARG A 66 -11.01 20.83 -18.36
C ARG A 66 -11.56 19.41 -18.58
N ASN A 67 -10.85 18.39 -18.10
CA ASN A 67 -11.14 16.98 -18.36
C ASN A 67 -11.50 16.24 -17.06
N VAL A 68 -12.40 16.80 -16.26
CA VAL A 68 -13.02 16.05 -15.16
C VAL A 68 -14.27 15.40 -15.74
N ALA A 69 -14.41 14.09 -15.58
CA ALA A 69 -15.64 13.40 -15.98
C ALA A 69 -16.82 14.06 -15.23
N ASP A 70 -17.79 14.52 -15.99
CA ASP A 70 -18.90 15.32 -15.49
C ASP A 70 -19.91 14.40 -14.77
N ASP A 71 -19.66 14.10 -13.50
CA ASP A 71 -20.64 13.43 -12.64
C ASP A 71 -21.49 14.53 -11.99
N THR A 72 -22.45 15.05 -12.76
CA THR A 72 -23.42 16.06 -12.29
C THR A 72 -24.46 15.39 -11.39
N PHE A 73 -23.99 14.91 -10.23
CA PHE A 73 -24.87 14.40 -9.19
C PHE A 73 -25.56 15.58 -8.49
N LYS A 74 -26.87 15.69 -8.67
CA LYS A 74 -27.72 16.76 -8.08
C LYS A 74 -28.44 16.33 -6.80
N GLY A 75 -28.01 15.23 -6.18
CA GLY A 75 -28.62 14.65 -4.97
C GLY A 75 -27.75 14.77 -3.73
N GLU A 76 -28.28 14.29 -2.60
CA GLU A 76 -27.53 14.12 -1.36
C GLU A 76 -26.50 13.00 -1.54
N TYR A 77 -25.20 13.36 -1.50
CA TYR A 77 -24.12 12.39 -1.71
C TYR A 77 -23.96 11.51 -0.48
N GLU A 78 -24.57 10.33 -0.51
CA GLU A 78 -24.44 9.35 0.57
C GLU A 78 -23.07 8.66 0.43
N VAL A 79 -22.13 9.04 1.31
CA VAL A 79 -20.79 8.45 1.34
C VAL A 79 -20.94 6.94 1.53
N PRO A 80 -20.51 6.10 0.56
CA PRO A 80 -20.64 4.66 0.70
C PRO A 80 -19.85 4.23 1.93
N ARG A 81 -20.53 3.51 2.83
CA ARG A 81 -19.91 3.02 4.06
C ARG A 81 -18.69 2.19 3.66
N PRO A 82 -17.48 2.48 4.18
CA PRO A 82 -16.29 1.70 3.84
C PRO A 82 -16.60 0.23 4.08
N GLN A 83 -16.25 -0.62 3.12
CA GLN A 83 -16.41 -2.05 3.33
C GLN A 83 -15.65 -2.41 4.61
N PRO A 84 -16.31 -3.05 5.59
CA PRO A 84 -15.61 -3.48 6.78
C PRO A 84 -14.46 -4.38 6.32
N LEU A 85 -13.24 -4.05 6.75
CA LEU A 85 -12.13 -5.00 6.67
C LEU A 85 -12.67 -6.30 7.23
N SER A 86 -12.70 -7.36 6.42
CA SER A 86 -13.03 -8.69 6.92
C SER A 86 -12.16 -8.92 8.13
N ALA A 87 -12.80 -9.06 9.29
CA ALA A 87 -12.13 -9.25 10.55
C ALA A 87 -11.11 -10.37 10.39
N VAL A 88 -9.92 -10.12 10.92
CA VAL A 88 -8.82 -11.06 11.14
C VAL A 88 -9.34 -12.31 11.86
N ALA A 89 -9.90 -13.23 11.09
CA ALA A 89 -10.39 -14.53 11.49
C ALA A 89 -10.01 -15.47 10.35
N ASP A 90 -8.92 -16.20 10.58
CA ASP A 90 -8.10 -16.93 9.62
C ASP A 90 -7.23 -16.02 8.73
N ALA A 91 -6.15 -15.48 9.30
CA ALA A 91 -4.99 -15.13 8.50
C ALA A 91 -4.45 -16.43 7.89
N SER A 92 -4.93 -16.78 6.70
CA SER A 92 -4.39 -17.89 5.96
C SER A 92 -2.91 -17.62 5.72
N ASP A 93 -2.05 -18.61 6.00
CA ASP A 93 -0.60 -18.52 5.80
C ASP A 93 -0.21 -18.08 4.38
N TYR A 94 -1.13 -18.21 3.43
CA TYR A 94 -0.99 -17.81 2.03
C TYR A 94 -2.21 -16.99 1.58
N SER A 95 -1.98 -15.95 0.80
CA SER A 95 -3.02 -15.10 0.21
C SER A 95 -2.68 -14.75 -1.24
N LEU A 96 -3.70 -14.37 -2.01
CA LEU A 96 -3.51 -13.92 -3.39
C LEU A 96 -3.39 -12.41 -3.46
N GLN A 97 -2.35 -11.92 -4.13
CA GLN A 97 -2.20 -10.50 -4.43
C GLN A 97 -2.29 -10.24 -5.94
N LYS A 98 -2.86 -9.09 -6.33
CA LYS A 98 -3.02 -8.69 -7.72
C LYS A 98 -2.70 -7.20 -7.89
N SER A 99 -1.87 -6.88 -8.89
CA SER A 99 -1.64 -5.52 -9.35
C SER A 99 -1.57 -5.49 -10.87
N GLY A 100 -2.48 -4.74 -11.50
CA GLY A 100 -2.67 -4.77 -12.95
C GLY A 100 -2.91 -6.20 -13.45
N ASP A 101 -2.08 -6.64 -14.39
CA ASP A 101 -2.11 -7.99 -14.97
C ASP A 101 -1.22 -9.00 -14.21
N THR A 102 -0.49 -8.57 -13.17
CA THR A 102 0.39 -9.44 -12.40
C THR A 102 -0.34 -9.97 -11.16
N ARG A 103 -0.20 -11.27 -10.91
CA ARG A 103 -0.72 -11.98 -9.73
C ARG A 103 0.40 -12.77 -9.09
N TRP A 104 0.41 -12.83 -7.76
CA TRP A 104 1.41 -13.58 -7.01
C TRP A 104 0.80 -14.12 -5.71
N VAL A 105 1.40 -15.19 -5.19
CA VAL A 105 1.07 -15.68 -3.84
C VAL A 105 1.89 -14.90 -2.83
N MET A 106 1.22 -14.31 -1.83
CA MET A 106 1.85 -13.72 -0.66
C MET A 106 1.80 -14.73 0.48
N ALA A 107 2.96 -15.17 0.95
CA ALA A 107 3.11 -16.11 2.04
C ALA A 107 3.57 -15.40 3.32
N GLN A 108 2.92 -15.67 4.44
CA GLN A 108 3.29 -15.19 5.78
C GLN A 108 4.44 -16.02 6.38
N ARG A 109 5.43 -16.38 5.55
CA ARG A 109 6.58 -17.22 5.87
C ARG A 109 7.82 -16.73 5.13
N PRO A 110 9.04 -16.91 5.69
CA PRO A 110 10.26 -16.52 5.04
C PRO A 110 10.52 -17.38 3.79
N PRO A 111 11.24 -16.86 2.79
CA PRO A 111 11.31 -17.54 1.50
C PRO A 111 12.07 -18.89 1.55
N ALA A 112 12.92 -19.09 2.56
CA ALA A 112 13.55 -20.38 2.85
C ALA A 112 12.55 -21.49 3.24
N GLU A 113 11.41 -21.14 3.86
CA GLU A 113 10.32 -22.09 4.15
C GLU A 113 9.40 -22.30 2.95
N VAL A 114 9.17 -21.25 2.16
CA VAL A 114 8.25 -21.28 1.01
C VAL A 114 8.86 -22.04 -0.16
N TRP A 115 10.17 -21.94 -0.36
CA TRP A 115 10.92 -22.59 -1.44
C TRP A 115 10.65 -24.09 -1.59
N PRO A 116 10.89 -24.94 -0.57
CA PRO A 116 10.64 -26.37 -0.69
C PRO A 116 9.16 -26.69 -0.94
N VAL A 117 8.22 -25.88 -0.43
CA VAL A 117 6.78 -26.05 -0.68
C VAL A 117 6.44 -25.77 -2.15
N ALA A 118 7.02 -24.70 -2.72
CA ALA A 118 6.84 -24.36 -4.12
C ALA A 118 7.43 -25.46 -5.02
N VAL A 119 8.66 -25.90 -4.76
CA VAL A 119 9.30 -26.98 -5.54
C VAL A 119 8.46 -28.27 -5.48
N GLN A 120 8.01 -28.65 -4.28
CA GLN A 120 7.17 -29.84 -4.10
C GLN A 120 5.86 -29.74 -4.88
N PHE A 121 5.19 -28.58 -4.86
CA PHE A 121 3.97 -28.35 -5.64
C PHE A 121 4.17 -28.63 -7.14
N PHE A 122 5.27 -28.15 -7.72
CA PHE A 122 5.57 -28.41 -9.13
C PHE A 122 5.84 -29.90 -9.39
N GLN A 123 6.63 -30.56 -8.53
CA GLN A 123 6.92 -31.99 -8.66
C GLN A 123 5.67 -32.87 -8.51
N ASP A 124 4.81 -32.58 -7.53
CA ASP A 124 3.54 -33.29 -7.30
C ASP A 124 2.58 -33.18 -8.50
N ASN A 125 2.71 -32.11 -9.29
CA ASN A 125 1.93 -31.88 -10.50
C ASN A 125 2.60 -32.41 -11.79
N GLY A 126 3.73 -33.11 -11.68
CA GLY A 126 4.43 -33.76 -12.80
C GLY A 126 5.43 -32.86 -13.54
N PHE A 127 5.71 -31.65 -13.02
CA PHE A 127 6.76 -30.82 -13.59
C PHE A 127 8.15 -31.35 -13.21
N ARG A 128 9.04 -31.39 -14.20
CA ARG A 128 10.47 -31.65 -14.06
C ARG A 128 11.18 -30.32 -13.85
N ILE A 129 12.02 -30.23 -12.82
CA ILE A 129 12.82 -29.05 -12.55
C ILE A 129 14.12 -29.15 -13.35
N ASP A 130 14.43 -28.12 -14.15
CA ASP A 130 15.62 -28.05 -15.01
C ASP A 130 16.75 -27.29 -14.31
N GLU A 131 16.44 -26.09 -13.79
CA GLU A 131 17.42 -25.24 -13.11
C GLU A 131 16.89 -24.75 -11.77
N GLN A 132 17.75 -24.72 -10.74
CA GLN A 132 17.45 -24.16 -9.42
C GLN A 132 18.56 -23.19 -9.01
N ARG A 133 18.16 -22.00 -8.59
CA ARG A 133 19.02 -20.95 -8.03
C ARG A 133 18.44 -20.48 -6.70
N PRO A 134 18.61 -21.25 -5.61
CA PRO A 134 18.09 -20.88 -4.29
C PRO A 134 18.62 -19.54 -3.78
N GLN A 135 19.85 -19.16 -4.16
CA GLN A 135 20.50 -17.89 -3.81
C GLN A 135 19.76 -16.65 -4.36
N THR A 136 19.03 -16.81 -5.47
CA THR A 136 18.23 -15.73 -6.07
C THR A 136 16.74 -16.01 -5.95
N GLY A 137 16.36 -17.07 -5.21
CA GLY A 137 14.99 -17.54 -5.11
C GLY A 137 14.35 -17.89 -6.46
N GLU A 138 15.09 -18.35 -7.47
CA GLU A 138 14.52 -18.67 -8.79
C GLU A 138 14.72 -20.14 -9.19
N PHE A 139 13.67 -20.81 -9.67
CA PHE A 139 13.81 -22.09 -10.37
C PHE A 139 13.01 -22.10 -11.67
N THR A 140 13.43 -22.96 -12.61
CA THR A 140 12.72 -23.17 -13.87
C THR A 140 12.43 -24.64 -14.11
N THR A 141 11.27 -24.92 -14.68
CA THR A 141 10.92 -26.27 -15.14
C THR A 141 11.60 -26.57 -16.47
N ALA A 142 11.61 -27.85 -16.85
CA ALA A 142 11.89 -28.27 -18.22
C ALA A 142 10.72 -27.87 -19.14
N TRP A 143 11.00 -27.83 -20.43
CA TRP A 143 9.96 -27.82 -21.46
C TRP A 143 9.21 -29.15 -21.43
N GLN A 144 7.90 -29.12 -21.22
CA GLN A 144 7.07 -30.31 -21.13
C GLN A 144 5.72 -30.14 -21.81
N HIS A 145 5.22 -31.23 -22.35
CA HIS A 145 3.87 -31.30 -22.89
C HIS A 145 2.84 -31.38 -21.75
N THR A 146 1.66 -30.79 -21.93
CA THR A 146 0.60 -30.85 -20.91
C THR A 146 0.18 -32.28 -20.57
N SER A 147 0.34 -33.23 -21.49
CA SER A 147 0.08 -34.66 -21.25
C SER A 147 1.09 -35.36 -20.33
N GLU A 148 2.25 -34.76 -20.08
CA GLU A 148 3.24 -35.27 -19.12
C GLU A 148 2.92 -34.85 -17.68
N LEU A 149 1.98 -33.93 -17.49
CA LEU A 149 1.60 -33.37 -16.19
C LEU A 149 0.45 -34.17 -15.56
N SER A 150 0.12 -33.84 -14.30
CA SER A 150 -1.07 -34.37 -13.65
C SER A 150 -2.33 -34.02 -14.45
N ALA A 151 -3.32 -34.92 -14.47
CA ALA A 151 -4.54 -34.72 -15.27
C ALA A 151 -5.30 -33.44 -14.91
N SER A 152 -5.29 -33.06 -13.62
CA SER A 152 -5.85 -31.80 -13.15
C SER A 152 -5.06 -30.59 -13.66
N MET A 153 -3.73 -30.65 -13.60
CA MET A 153 -2.87 -29.56 -14.07
C MET A 153 -2.96 -29.39 -15.59
N ALA A 154 -2.92 -30.48 -16.35
CA ALA A 154 -3.09 -30.48 -17.80
C ALA A 154 -4.37 -29.74 -18.22
N LYS A 155 -5.51 -30.07 -17.57
CA LYS A 155 -6.80 -29.42 -17.83
C LYS A 155 -6.78 -27.93 -17.48
N ARG A 156 -6.10 -27.53 -16.40
CA ARG A 156 -5.98 -26.13 -15.99
C ARG A 156 -5.15 -25.32 -16.99
N LEU A 157 -4.01 -25.84 -17.43
CA LEU A 157 -3.13 -25.14 -18.39
C LEU A 157 -3.80 -25.01 -19.77
N GLN A 158 -4.49 -26.05 -20.23
CA GLN A 158 -5.28 -26.00 -21.47
C GLN A 158 -6.41 -24.97 -21.38
N ALA A 159 -7.12 -24.89 -20.25
CA ALA A 159 -8.12 -23.86 -20.02
C ALA A 159 -7.53 -22.45 -19.92
N GLY A 160 -6.28 -22.34 -19.46
CA GLY A 160 -5.50 -21.10 -19.39
C GLY A 160 -4.93 -20.64 -20.74
N GLY A 161 -4.96 -21.49 -21.77
CA GLY A 161 -4.59 -21.14 -23.14
C GLY A 161 -3.40 -21.91 -23.74
N VAL A 162 -2.79 -22.86 -23.01
CA VAL A 162 -1.71 -23.69 -23.58
C VAL A 162 -2.26 -24.62 -24.66
N ALA A 163 -1.68 -24.58 -25.86
CA ALA A 163 -2.12 -25.43 -26.96
C ALA A 163 -1.76 -26.91 -26.74
N ASN A 164 -2.53 -27.81 -27.35
CA ASN A 164 -2.36 -29.26 -27.24
C ASN A 164 -1.15 -29.81 -27.99
N ASP A 165 -0.49 -29.01 -28.82
CA ASP A 165 0.73 -29.33 -29.56
C ASP A 165 1.90 -28.43 -29.14
N SER A 166 1.82 -27.90 -27.91
CA SER A 166 2.84 -27.02 -27.34
C SER A 166 3.50 -27.62 -26.11
N GLU A 167 4.74 -27.22 -25.89
CA GLU A 167 5.46 -27.41 -24.64
C GLU A 167 5.40 -26.12 -23.82
N ALA A 168 5.18 -26.25 -22.52
CA ALA A 168 5.22 -25.16 -21.57
C ALA A 168 6.48 -25.25 -20.70
N ARG A 169 7.04 -24.09 -20.36
CA ARG A 169 8.11 -23.93 -19.38
C ARG A 169 7.72 -22.86 -18.38
N ILE A 170 7.95 -23.11 -17.09
CA ILE A 170 7.55 -22.22 -16.03
C ILE A 170 8.79 -21.74 -15.29
N ARG A 171 8.88 -20.43 -15.07
CA ARG A 171 9.82 -19.80 -14.14
C ARG A 171 9.06 -19.40 -12.89
N VAL A 172 9.60 -19.78 -11.74
CA VAL A 172 9.11 -19.38 -10.42
C VAL A 172 10.17 -18.55 -9.74
N ARG A 173 9.76 -17.41 -9.19
CA ARG A 173 10.63 -16.51 -8.44
C ARG A 173 10.01 -16.22 -7.08
N ILE A 174 10.76 -16.51 -6.03
CA ILE A 174 10.39 -16.34 -4.63
C ILE A 174 11.26 -15.23 -4.07
N GLU A 175 10.62 -14.13 -3.72
CA GLU A 175 11.30 -12.94 -3.23
C GLU A 175 10.86 -12.62 -1.80
N PRO A 176 11.73 -12.07 -0.94
CA PRO A 176 11.33 -11.60 0.39
C PRO A 176 10.24 -10.53 0.24
N GLY A 177 9.12 -10.70 0.92
CA GLY A 177 8.03 -9.72 0.88
C GLY A 177 8.41 -8.42 1.60
N VAL A 178 7.53 -7.42 1.47
CA VAL A 178 7.69 -6.13 2.15
C VAL A 178 7.67 -6.31 3.67
N GLN A 179 6.82 -7.25 4.16
CA GLN A 179 6.75 -7.61 5.57
C GLN A 179 7.94 -8.49 5.95
N ARG A 180 8.51 -8.26 7.14
CA ARG A 180 9.48 -9.19 7.72
C ARG A 180 8.87 -10.60 7.79
N ASN A 181 9.68 -11.60 7.48
CA ASN A 181 9.29 -13.02 7.48
C ASN A 181 8.13 -13.34 6.53
N THR A 182 8.00 -12.60 5.43
CA THR A 182 7.04 -12.91 4.36
C THR A 182 7.74 -13.13 3.03
N SER A 183 7.02 -13.73 2.09
CA SER A 183 7.51 -14.00 0.74
C SER A 183 6.46 -13.72 -0.31
N GLU A 184 6.92 -13.29 -1.47
CA GLU A 184 6.11 -13.15 -2.68
C GLU A 184 6.56 -14.19 -3.70
N VAL A 185 5.63 -15.01 -4.20
CA VAL A 185 5.88 -16.06 -5.19
C VAL A 185 5.27 -15.67 -6.53
N TYR A 186 6.14 -15.36 -7.49
CA TYR A 186 5.80 -15.01 -8.86
C TYR A 186 5.96 -16.21 -9.78
N VAL A 187 5.05 -16.34 -10.74
CA VAL A 187 5.07 -17.40 -11.74
C VAL A 187 4.91 -16.77 -13.11
N VAL A 188 5.78 -17.15 -14.04
CA VAL A 188 5.71 -16.76 -15.45
C VAL A 188 5.87 -17.99 -16.31
N SER A 189 4.98 -18.17 -17.28
CA SER A 189 5.05 -19.25 -18.27
C SER A 189 5.56 -18.76 -19.62
N ALA A 190 6.27 -19.66 -20.31
CA ALA A 190 6.64 -19.56 -21.69
C ALA A 190 6.09 -20.78 -22.44
N GLU A 191 5.69 -20.58 -23.68
CA GLU A 191 5.13 -21.63 -24.55
C GLU A 191 5.91 -21.67 -25.85
N ARG A 192 6.11 -22.88 -26.39
CA ARG A 192 6.65 -23.10 -27.72
C ARG A 192 5.97 -24.30 -28.40
N PRO A 193 5.94 -24.38 -29.73
CA PRO A 193 5.49 -25.58 -30.43
C PRO A 193 6.29 -26.81 -29.99
N ALA A 194 5.61 -27.95 -29.83
CA ALA A 194 6.23 -29.20 -29.40
C ALA A 194 7.35 -29.63 -30.36
N GLY A 195 8.48 -30.08 -29.81
CA GLY A 195 9.67 -30.44 -30.58
C GLY A 195 10.45 -29.25 -31.17
N SER A 196 10.03 -28.01 -30.92
CA SER A 196 10.81 -26.82 -31.28
C SER A 196 12.08 -26.71 -30.44
N THR A 197 13.18 -26.27 -31.05
CA THR A 197 14.42 -25.92 -30.34
C THR A 197 14.52 -24.41 -30.06
N ALA A 198 13.46 -23.65 -30.31
CA ALA A 198 13.44 -22.22 -30.02
C ALA A 198 13.70 -21.97 -28.54
N ASN A 199 14.62 -21.05 -28.25
CA ASN A 199 14.81 -20.51 -26.92
C ASN A 199 13.87 -19.33 -26.74
N VAL A 200 12.75 -19.56 -26.06
CA VAL A 200 11.79 -18.51 -25.72
C VAL A 200 12.19 -17.94 -24.37
N ASP A 201 12.62 -16.68 -24.36
CA ASP A 201 12.98 -16.00 -23.13
C ASP A 201 11.74 -15.65 -22.31
N PHE A 202 11.86 -15.78 -20.99
CA PHE A 202 10.86 -15.27 -20.07
C PHE A 202 10.91 -13.75 -20.04
N THR A 203 9.80 -13.11 -20.41
CA THR A 203 9.66 -11.67 -20.32
C THR A 203 9.32 -11.22 -18.90
N PRO A 204 9.69 -10.00 -18.47
CA PRO A 204 9.31 -9.48 -17.16
C PRO A 204 7.80 -9.34 -16.95
N ARG A 205 7.02 -9.28 -18.03
CA ARG A 205 5.55 -9.32 -17.99
C ARG A 205 5.07 -10.67 -18.51
N SER A 206 4.00 -11.19 -17.91
CA SER A 206 3.31 -12.37 -18.40
C SER A 206 2.76 -12.13 -19.82
N VAL A 207 3.16 -12.96 -20.76
CA VAL A 207 2.53 -13.03 -22.11
C VAL A 207 1.30 -13.95 -22.06
N ASN A 208 1.35 -14.96 -21.19
CA ASN A 208 0.32 -15.99 -21.03
C ASN A 208 -0.45 -15.79 -19.72
N THR A 209 -1.18 -14.68 -19.61
CA THR A 209 -1.83 -14.25 -18.36
C THR A 209 -2.84 -15.27 -17.81
N GLY A 210 -3.52 -16.02 -18.68
CA GLY A 210 -4.45 -17.09 -18.28
C GLY A 210 -3.74 -18.30 -17.66
N VAL A 211 -2.60 -18.69 -18.22
CA VAL A 211 -1.77 -19.81 -17.72
C VAL A 211 -1.15 -19.44 -16.39
N ASP A 212 -0.57 -18.24 -16.29
CA ASP A 212 0.07 -17.76 -15.07
C ASP A 212 -0.94 -17.62 -13.94
N ALA A 213 -2.14 -17.09 -14.23
CA ALA A 213 -3.22 -17.03 -13.24
C ALA A 213 -3.64 -18.42 -12.76
N ALA A 214 -3.82 -19.40 -13.67
CA ALA A 214 -4.19 -20.75 -13.30
C ALA A 214 -3.15 -21.45 -12.41
N LEU A 215 -1.85 -21.24 -12.69
CA LEU A 215 -0.75 -21.76 -11.88
C LEU A 215 -0.71 -21.13 -10.49
N VAL A 216 -0.82 -19.81 -10.40
CA VAL A 216 -0.81 -19.07 -9.13
C VAL A 216 -2.01 -19.47 -8.26
N ASP A 217 -3.20 -19.57 -8.86
CA ASP A 217 -4.42 -19.95 -8.13
C ASP A 217 -4.34 -21.40 -7.60
N GLU A 218 -3.80 -22.35 -8.39
CA GLU A 218 -3.64 -23.74 -7.94
C GLU A 218 -2.51 -23.88 -6.89
N MET A 219 -1.43 -23.10 -7.03
CA MET A 219 -0.35 -23.05 -6.06
C MET A 219 -0.85 -22.54 -4.71
N LEU A 220 -1.62 -21.44 -4.70
CA LEU A 220 -2.29 -20.94 -3.50
C LEU A 220 -3.17 -22.02 -2.87
N ALA A 221 -4.03 -22.66 -3.66
CA ALA A 221 -4.93 -23.69 -3.15
C ALA A 221 -4.16 -24.89 -2.56
N SER A 222 -3.04 -25.29 -3.18
CA SER A 222 -2.18 -26.36 -2.68
C SER A 222 -1.48 -25.97 -1.37
N MET A 223 -0.86 -24.79 -1.34
CA MET A 223 -0.15 -24.27 -0.17
C MET A 223 -1.08 -24.10 1.04
N SER A 224 -2.28 -23.57 0.84
CA SER A 224 -3.29 -23.46 1.91
C SER A 224 -3.69 -24.84 2.44
N ARG A 225 -3.91 -25.83 1.56
CA ARG A 225 -4.22 -27.22 1.99
C ARG A 225 -3.08 -27.88 2.77
N ILE A 226 -1.83 -27.63 2.40
CA ILE A 226 -0.64 -28.14 3.11
C ILE A 226 -0.56 -27.50 4.50
N SER A 227 -0.83 -26.20 4.59
CA SER A 227 -0.84 -25.44 5.83
C SER A 227 -1.91 -25.94 6.81
N GLU A 228 -3.15 -26.10 6.35
CA GLU A 228 -4.28 -26.59 7.15
C GLU A 228 -4.05 -27.99 7.72
N LYS A 229 -3.32 -28.84 6.99
CA LYS A 229 -3.00 -30.21 7.40
C LYS A 229 -1.81 -30.30 8.36
N GLY A 230 -1.20 -29.17 8.75
CA GLY A 230 -0.04 -29.14 9.63
C GLY A 230 1.21 -29.75 8.99
N GLY A 231 1.35 -29.63 7.66
CA GLY A 231 2.51 -30.13 6.93
C GLY A 231 3.81 -29.54 7.50
N SER A 232 4.68 -30.40 8.05
CA SER A 232 6.02 -29.99 8.45
C SER A 232 6.91 -29.93 7.21
N VAL A 233 7.42 -28.74 6.91
CA VAL A 233 8.38 -28.54 5.84
C VAL A 233 9.76 -28.87 6.38
N SER A 234 10.48 -29.77 5.71
CA SER A 234 11.83 -30.14 6.13
C SER A 234 12.80 -28.97 5.92
N LEU A 235 13.25 -28.37 7.02
CA LEU A 235 14.27 -27.30 7.02
C LEU A 235 15.63 -27.77 6.50
N LEU A 236 15.85 -29.08 6.32
CA LEU A 236 17.05 -29.61 5.66
C LEU A 236 17.12 -29.19 4.19
N ALA A 237 15.99 -28.94 3.53
CA ALA A 237 15.93 -28.37 2.18
C ALA A 237 16.15 -26.84 2.17
N ALA A 238 15.93 -26.16 3.30
CA ALA A 238 16.07 -24.71 3.45
C ALA A 238 17.54 -24.26 3.62
N GLY A 239 18.46 -25.16 3.97
CA GLY A 239 19.88 -24.86 4.24
C GLY A 239 20.70 -24.32 3.06
N SER A 240 20.09 -24.15 1.88
CA SER A 240 20.71 -23.58 0.68
C SER A 240 20.09 -22.26 0.22
N PHE A 241 19.07 -21.77 0.93
CA PHE A 241 18.29 -20.60 0.53
C PHE A 241 18.81 -19.34 1.25
N ASP A 242 19.56 -18.50 0.53
CA ASP A 242 20.07 -17.20 0.99
C ASP A 242 19.70 -16.14 -0.04
N THR A 243 18.40 -15.81 -0.13
CA THR A 243 17.96 -14.71 -0.98
C THR A 243 18.27 -13.38 -0.30
N PRO A 244 18.93 -12.42 -0.98
CA PRO A 244 19.24 -11.12 -0.40
C PRO A 244 17.96 -10.43 0.08
N SER A 245 17.98 -9.96 1.33
CA SER A 245 16.90 -9.16 1.90
C SER A 245 16.62 -7.96 0.99
N ARG A 246 15.35 -7.79 0.56
CA ARG A 246 14.93 -6.60 -0.20
C ARG A 246 15.07 -5.30 0.61
N VAL A 247 15.27 -5.41 1.92
CA VAL A 247 15.47 -4.27 2.82
C VAL A 247 16.85 -4.40 3.46
N SER A 248 17.70 -3.40 3.28
CA SER A 248 19.02 -3.37 3.92
C SER A 248 19.35 -1.99 4.46
N LEU A 249 19.79 -1.95 5.72
CA LEU A 249 20.36 -0.75 6.33
C LEU A 249 21.88 -0.77 6.09
N SER A 250 22.41 0.30 5.51
CA SER A 250 23.82 0.41 5.14
C SER A 250 24.33 1.84 5.33
N GLU A 251 25.61 2.06 5.10
CA GLU A 251 26.20 3.40 5.06
C GLU A 251 26.58 3.73 3.62
N ASP A 252 26.27 4.96 3.18
CA ASP A 252 26.64 5.44 1.85
C ASP A 252 28.16 5.73 1.76
N GLY A 253 28.64 6.11 0.57
CA GLY A 253 30.05 6.45 0.37
C GLY A 253 30.56 7.66 1.18
N SER A 254 29.67 8.39 1.85
CA SER A 254 29.98 9.51 2.74
C SER A 254 29.80 9.17 4.23
N GLY A 255 29.43 7.92 4.56
CA GLY A 255 29.21 7.45 5.93
C GLY A 255 27.82 7.76 6.50
N ASN A 256 26.86 8.19 5.67
CA ASN A 256 25.49 8.43 6.13
C ASN A 256 24.70 7.12 6.16
N VAL A 257 23.89 6.92 7.21
CA VAL A 257 23.02 5.75 7.32
C VAL A 257 21.87 5.87 6.31
N VAL A 258 21.70 4.85 5.48
CA VAL A 258 20.66 4.77 4.45
C VAL A 258 19.96 3.42 4.48
N LEU A 259 18.67 3.42 4.18
CA LEU A 259 17.88 2.19 4.04
C LEU A 259 17.60 1.96 2.55
N ASN A 260 18.10 0.86 2.00
CA ASN A 260 17.83 0.48 0.61
C ASN A 260 16.65 -0.49 0.56
N LEU A 261 15.69 -0.19 -0.31
CA LEU A 261 14.49 -0.95 -0.57
C LEU A 261 14.50 -1.44 -2.02
N GLY A 262 14.53 -2.75 -2.22
CA GLY A 262 14.47 -3.41 -3.52
C GLY A 262 13.06 -3.44 -4.10
N GLU A 263 12.35 -2.31 -4.09
CA GLU A 263 11.00 -2.15 -4.59
C GLU A 263 10.84 -0.84 -5.37
N ASP A 264 9.73 -0.71 -6.11
CA ASP A 264 9.40 0.53 -6.83
C ASP A 264 8.96 1.67 -5.89
N LEU A 265 9.05 2.91 -6.37
CA LEU A 265 8.75 4.10 -5.56
C LEU A 265 7.31 4.11 -5.02
N ASP A 266 6.34 3.58 -5.76
CA ASP A 266 4.94 3.63 -5.35
C ASP A 266 4.69 2.69 -4.17
N ARG A 267 5.33 1.51 -4.19
CA ARG A 267 5.35 0.55 -3.08
C ARG A 267 6.14 1.07 -1.89
N ALA A 268 7.37 1.55 -2.12
CA ALA A 268 8.23 2.13 -1.08
C ALA A 268 7.54 3.27 -0.34
N TRP A 269 6.83 4.14 -1.06
CA TRP A 269 6.06 5.22 -0.44
C TRP A 269 4.99 4.67 0.50
N SER A 270 4.21 3.69 0.03
CA SER A 270 3.12 3.11 0.82
C SER A 270 3.65 2.37 2.05
N SER A 271 4.73 1.59 1.89
CA SER A 271 5.35 0.80 2.96
C SER A 271 6.02 1.69 4.01
N VAL A 272 6.80 2.69 3.60
CA VAL A 272 7.46 3.65 4.51
C VAL A 272 6.44 4.50 5.25
N GLY A 273 5.40 4.98 4.56
CA GLY A 273 4.33 5.75 5.20
C GLY A 273 3.67 5.00 6.36
N ARG A 274 3.35 3.73 6.14
CA ARG A 274 2.76 2.86 7.17
C ARG A 274 3.75 2.55 8.29
N ALA A 275 5.01 2.26 7.94
CA ALA A 275 6.07 2.00 8.93
C ALA A 275 6.33 3.21 9.85
N LEU A 276 6.23 4.43 9.31
CA LEU A 276 6.40 5.67 10.08
C LEU A 276 5.33 5.88 11.16
N GLU A 277 4.14 5.27 11.05
CA GLU A 277 3.09 5.37 12.07
C GLU A 277 3.47 4.67 13.39
N HIS A 278 4.35 3.67 13.31
CA HIS A 278 4.82 2.87 14.44
C HIS A 278 5.93 3.57 15.27
N GLY A 279 6.45 4.70 14.81
CA GLY A 279 7.51 5.42 15.52
C GLY A 279 7.04 6.28 16.69
N GLU A 280 8.00 6.65 17.54
CA GLU A 280 7.85 7.64 18.63
C GLU A 280 7.93 9.08 18.11
N TRP A 281 7.36 9.35 16.93
CA TRP A 281 7.25 10.68 16.32
C TRP A 281 5.86 10.91 15.74
N ARG A 282 5.57 12.16 15.41
CA ARG A 282 4.40 12.55 14.62
C ARG A 282 4.82 12.81 13.17
N VAL A 283 4.07 12.28 12.21
CA VAL A 283 4.16 12.72 10.80
C VAL A 283 3.36 14.01 10.67
N GLU A 284 4.01 15.13 10.40
CA GLU A 284 3.38 16.46 10.30
C GLU A 284 2.79 16.71 8.92
N ASP A 285 3.48 16.29 7.86
CA ASP A 285 3.08 16.51 6.47
C ASP A 285 3.75 15.47 5.54
N ILE A 286 3.22 15.33 4.33
CA ILE A 286 3.73 14.45 3.28
C ILE A 286 3.75 15.17 1.93
N ASN A 287 4.84 15.00 1.17
CA ASN A 287 4.95 15.48 -0.19
C ASN A 287 5.44 14.35 -1.11
N ARG A 288 4.49 13.64 -1.71
CA ARG A 288 4.77 12.51 -2.61
C ARG A 288 5.58 12.92 -3.84
N SER A 289 5.31 14.10 -4.41
CA SER A 289 6.01 14.59 -5.60
C SER A 289 7.51 14.81 -5.36
N LEU A 290 7.89 15.16 -4.14
CA LEU A 290 9.28 15.32 -3.72
C LEU A 290 9.84 14.09 -2.99
N GLY A 291 9.03 13.06 -2.76
CA GLY A 291 9.41 11.88 -2.00
C GLY A 291 9.72 12.19 -0.53
N LEU A 292 8.99 13.10 0.12
CA LEU A 292 9.28 13.57 1.49
C LEU A 292 8.16 13.29 2.49
N TYR A 293 8.52 12.72 3.64
CA TYR A 293 7.71 12.77 4.87
C TYR A 293 8.34 13.73 5.86
N TYR A 294 7.54 14.60 6.48
CA TYR A 294 8.00 15.49 7.54
C TYR A 294 7.65 14.87 8.89
N ILE A 295 8.65 14.63 9.74
CA ILE A 295 8.48 14.00 11.06
C ILE A 295 8.95 14.93 12.17
N ASN A 296 8.26 14.88 13.31
CA ASN A 296 8.60 15.61 14.53
C ASN A 296 8.80 14.61 15.68
N LEU A 297 10.04 14.52 16.18
CA LEU A 297 10.44 13.54 17.20
C LEU A 297 10.03 13.95 18.63
N ALA A 298 9.60 15.20 18.84
CA ALA A 298 9.36 15.72 20.18
C ALA A 298 7.98 15.35 20.76
N GLU A 299 6.96 15.13 19.92
CA GLU A 299 5.56 15.05 20.37
C GLU A 299 5.09 13.69 20.90
N LYS A 300 5.83 12.59 20.66
CA LYS A 300 5.56 11.27 21.25
C LYS A 300 6.56 10.86 22.34
N ALA A 301 7.61 11.67 22.55
CA ALA A 301 8.66 11.44 23.54
C ALA A 301 8.36 12.06 24.92
N GLU A 302 7.12 12.49 25.20
CA GLU A 302 6.68 12.69 26.58
C GLU A 302 6.57 11.32 27.25
N LYS A 303 7.68 10.93 27.89
CA LYS A 303 7.78 9.79 28.78
C LYS A 303 6.61 9.82 29.77
N LYS A 304 6.00 8.65 29.95
CA LYS A 304 5.02 8.33 30.99
C LYS A 304 5.55 8.53 32.43
N ASP A 305 6.82 8.87 32.59
CA ASP A 305 7.53 9.04 33.87
C ASP A 305 7.81 10.49 34.28
N ASP A 306 7.51 11.48 33.42
CA ASP A 306 7.65 12.91 33.76
C ASP A 306 6.29 13.58 33.95
N GLU A 307 5.38 12.95 34.71
CA GLU A 307 4.24 13.71 35.22
C GLU A 307 4.77 14.80 36.16
N PRO A 308 4.57 16.10 35.86
CA PRO A 308 4.99 17.15 36.76
C PRO A 308 4.27 16.94 38.09
N GLY A 309 5.05 16.63 39.13
CA GLY A 309 4.54 16.42 40.49
C GLY A 309 3.66 17.59 40.93
N PHE A 310 2.81 17.34 41.93
CA PHE A 310 1.78 18.29 42.38
C PHE A 310 2.28 19.74 42.55
N PHE A 311 3.52 19.93 43.02
CA PHE A 311 4.14 21.25 43.20
C PHE A 311 4.59 21.93 41.89
N SER A 312 5.00 21.17 40.86
CA SER A 312 5.34 21.72 39.55
C SER A 312 4.10 22.19 38.78
N LYS A 313 2.93 21.57 39.02
CA LYS A 313 1.64 22.05 38.47
C LYS A 313 1.13 23.33 39.14
N LEU A 314 1.55 23.60 40.38
CA LEU A 314 1.08 24.76 41.15
C LEU A 314 1.94 26.01 40.94
N PHE A 315 3.22 25.85 40.56
CA PHE A 315 4.18 26.96 40.39
C PHE A 315 4.85 27.02 39.00
N GLY A 316 4.58 26.06 38.11
CA GLY A 316 5.15 26.03 36.76
C GLY A 316 4.34 26.88 35.77
N SER A 317 5.03 27.78 35.06
CA SER A 317 4.46 28.44 33.87
C SER A 317 4.22 27.40 32.78
N LYS A 318 3.05 27.44 32.12
CA LYS A 318 2.83 26.66 30.89
C LYS A 318 3.93 27.00 29.89
N PRO A 319 4.59 26.01 29.26
CA PRO A 319 5.59 26.27 28.24
C PRO A 319 4.97 27.12 27.14
N THR A 320 5.68 28.16 26.74
CA THR A 320 5.24 29.08 25.68
C THR A 320 5.27 28.38 24.33
N LYS A 321 4.47 28.85 23.35
CA LYS A 321 4.48 28.29 21.98
C LYS A 321 5.88 28.27 21.37
N GLU A 322 6.71 29.27 21.66
CA GLU A 322 8.11 29.34 21.20
C GLU A 322 9.00 28.26 21.84
N GLU A 323 8.82 27.93 23.12
CA GLU A 323 9.58 26.85 23.79
C GLU A 323 9.17 25.45 23.29
N ILE A 324 7.92 25.30 22.83
CA ILE A 324 7.40 24.08 22.20
C ILE A 324 7.94 23.98 20.77
N GLU A 325 7.95 25.06 20.00
CA GLU A 325 8.52 25.10 18.65
C GLU A 325 10.05 24.92 18.65
N THR A 326 10.75 25.41 19.68
CA THR A 326 12.20 25.22 19.85
C THR A 326 12.56 23.79 20.24
N ARG A 327 11.64 23.06 20.90
CA ARG A 327 11.78 21.63 21.20
C ARG A 327 11.40 20.72 20.03
N ALA A 328 10.71 21.22 19.01
CA ALA A 328 10.28 20.42 17.86
C ALA A 328 11.48 20.06 16.98
N GLU A 329 12.11 18.92 17.25
CA GLU A 329 13.13 18.36 16.38
C GLU A 329 12.47 17.78 15.11
N ARG A 330 12.36 18.65 14.10
CA ARG A 330 11.79 18.31 12.79
C ARG A 330 12.86 17.73 11.86
N TYR A 331 12.50 16.63 11.21
CA TYR A 331 13.31 15.96 10.20
C TYR A 331 12.46 15.60 8.98
N GLN A 332 13.14 15.27 7.89
CA GLN A 332 12.58 14.85 6.63
C GLN A 332 13.05 13.44 6.32
N VAL A 333 12.12 12.53 6.06
CA VAL A 333 12.41 11.20 5.53
C VAL A 333 12.24 11.26 4.02
N ARG A 334 13.34 11.12 3.28
CA ARG A 334 13.37 11.24 1.83
C ARG A 334 13.48 9.88 1.18
N LEU A 335 12.64 9.63 0.17
CA LEU A 335 12.69 8.46 -0.69
C LEU A 335 13.22 8.89 -2.07
N SER A 336 14.35 8.33 -2.48
CA SER A 336 15.00 8.62 -3.76
C SER A 336 15.17 7.36 -4.59
N LYS A 337 14.75 7.38 -5.86
CA LYS A 337 14.94 6.24 -6.77
C LYS A 337 16.42 6.15 -7.19
N VAL A 338 17.02 4.98 -6.99
CA VAL A 338 18.40 4.65 -7.38
C VAL A 338 18.37 3.34 -8.17
N GLY A 339 18.49 3.44 -9.50
CA GLY A 339 18.32 2.29 -10.39
C GLY A 339 16.91 1.68 -10.28
N ASP A 340 16.85 0.38 -9.97
CA ASP A 340 15.60 -0.37 -9.73
C ASP A 340 15.21 -0.45 -8.25
N SER A 341 15.87 0.32 -7.39
CA SER A 341 15.64 0.36 -5.94
C SER A 341 15.29 1.77 -5.46
N VAL A 342 14.79 1.86 -4.23
CA VAL A 342 14.51 3.12 -3.53
C VAL A 342 15.42 3.22 -2.32
N GLN A 343 16.12 4.34 -2.20
CA GLN A 343 16.94 4.66 -1.04
C GLN A 343 16.17 5.62 -0.13
N VAL A 344 16.13 5.32 1.17
CA VAL A 344 15.50 6.14 2.20
C VAL A 344 16.57 6.76 3.08
N THR A 345 16.55 8.10 3.19
CA THR A 345 17.46 8.90 4.02
C THR A 345 16.68 9.73 5.03
N VAL A 346 17.36 10.17 6.09
CA VAL A 346 16.80 11.10 7.09
C VAL A 346 17.64 12.36 7.09
N GLU A 347 16.98 13.50 6.90
CA GLU A 347 17.59 14.81 6.71
C GLU A 347 17.00 15.81 7.69
N LYS A 348 17.80 16.76 8.17
CA LYS A 348 17.29 17.91 8.94
C LYS A 348 16.67 18.95 8.02
N ASN A 349 17.22 19.10 6.81
CA ASN A 349 16.72 19.94 5.73
C ASN A 349 17.39 19.54 4.41
N ILE A 350 17.00 20.18 3.30
CA ILE A 350 17.44 19.86 1.94
C ILE A 350 18.98 19.77 1.74
N ASN A 351 19.78 20.41 2.60
CA ASN A 351 21.24 20.43 2.48
C ASN A 351 21.96 19.74 3.65
N THR A 352 21.22 19.20 4.63
CA THR A 352 21.80 18.72 5.88
C THR A 352 21.22 17.36 6.24
N VAL A 353 22.05 16.32 6.20
CA VAL A 353 21.69 14.98 6.68
C VAL A 353 21.46 15.02 8.20
N ALA A 354 20.55 14.18 8.70
CA ALA A 354 20.35 14.05 10.14
C ALA A 354 21.59 13.42 10.82
N PRO A 355 21.82 13.69 12.12
CA PRO A 355 22.80 12.96 12.90
C PRO A 355 22.64 11.43 12.77
N ALA A 356 23.75 10.69 12.74
CA ALA A 356 23.73 9.26 12.42
C ALA A 356 22.93 8.42 13.43
N ASP A 357 22.87 8.84 14.69
CA ASP A 357 22.05 8.24 15.75
C ASP A 357 20.54 8.45 15.49
N VAL A 358 20.14 9.66 15.09
CA VAL A 358 18.77 9.98 14.70
C VAL A 358 18.36 9.19 13.45
N ALA A 359 19.22 9.21 12.41
CA ALA A 359 18.98 8.47 11.19
C ALA A 359 18.84 6.96 11.46
N ARG A 360 19.72 6.38 12.27
CA ARG A 360 19.66 4.95 12.65
C ARG A 360 18.42 4.64 13.47
N LYS A 361 17.99 5.50 14.39
CA LYS A 361 16.74 5.34 15.14
C LYS A 361 15.53 5.33 14.19
N VAL A 362 15.43 6.34 13.32
CA VAL A 362 14.29 6.48 12.41
C VAL A 362 14.24 5.36 11.38
N LEU A 363 15.34 5.15 10.66
CA LEU A 363 15.44 4.10 9.63
C LEU A 363 15.33 2.69 10.22
N GLY A 364 15.79 2.48 11.46
CA GLY A 364 15.63 1.21 12.16
C GLY A 364 14.17 0.87 12.45
N VAL A 365 13.38 1.83 12.96
CA VAL A 365 11.93 1.62 13.15
C VAL A 365 11.24 1.40 11.81
N ILE A 366 11.61 2.15 10.76
CA ILE A 366 11.06 1.93 9.42
C ILE A 366 11.37 0.48 9.02
N GLN A 367 12.64 0.07 9.05
CA GLN A 367 13.08 -1.29 8.72
C GLN A 367 12.35 -2.38 9.53
N ASP A 368 12.10 -2.15 10.82
CA ASP A 368 11.41 -3.09 11.70
C ASP A 368 9.91 -3.20 11.41
N ASN A 369 9.30 -2.17 10.82
CA ASN A 369 7.85 -2.06 10.59
C ASN A 369 7.45 -2.00 9.11
N LEU A 370 8.40 -2.22 8.19
CA LEU A 370 8.08 -2.39 6.77
C LEU A 370 7.17 -3.59 6.59
N GLY A 371 6.12 -3.38 5.80
CA GLY A 371 5.13 -4.40 5.48
C GLY A 371 3.97 -3.99 4.61
#